data_AF-A0A2A4YRM5-F1
#
_entry.id   AF-A0A2A4YRM5-F1
#
_cell.length_a   1.000
_cell.length_b   1.000
_cell.length_c   1.000
_cell.angle_alpha   90.00
_cell.angle_beta   90.00
_cell.angle_gamma   90.00
#
_symmetry.space_group_name_H-M   'P 1'
#
loop_
_entity.id
_entity.type
_entity.pdbx_description
1 polymer ?
#
loop_
_entity_poly.entity_id
_entity_poly.type
_entity_poly.pdbx_seq_one_letter_code
_entity_poly.pdbx_strand_id
1 'polypeptide(L)'
;GSILTVDWHDGSSETFGKKAGTGGGDDRMAFPHEWHRAQIEDFIDAVQNDREPISNGRSAMLVHYLIDALLASARDGVLVKVKH
;
A
#
# COMPACT_ATOMS: atom_id res chain seq x y z
N GLY A 1 10.71 1.23 -4.43
CA GLY A 1 12.11 1.50 -4.83
C GLY A 1 13.07 0.96 -3.79
N SER A 2 14.12 0.27 -4.21
CA SER A 2 15.19 -0.23 -3.34
C SER A 2 16.51 0.45 -3.69
N ILE A 3 17.41 0.56 -2.73
CA ILE A 3 18.77 1.08 -2.92
C ILE A 3 19.75 -0.10 -2.78
N LEU A 4 20.62 -0.26 -3.76
CA LEU A 4 21.75 -1.19 -3.72
C LEU A 4 23.03 -0.37 -3.53
N THR A 5 23.75 -0.65 -2.45
CA THR A 5 25.10 -0.13 -2.24
C THR A 5 26.10 -1.25 -2.50
N VAL A 6 27.08 -0.98 -3.36
CA VAL A 6 28.19 -1.88 -3.68
C VAL A 6 29.45 -1.25 -3.14
N ASP A 7 30.08 -1.89 -2.16
CA ASP A 7 31.36 -1.46 -1.60
C ASP A 7 32.48 -2.31 -2.21
N TRP A 8 33.44 -1.65 -2.87
CA TRP A 8 34.55 -2.28 -3.56
C TRP A 8 35.79 -2.40 -2.66
N HIS A 9 36.63 -3.40 -2.92
CA HIS A 9 37.86 -3.61 -2.14
C HIS A 9 38.89 -2.49 -2.26
N ASP A 10 38.78 -1.63 -3.28
CA ASP A 10 39.63 -0.44 -3.44
C ASP A 10 39.17 0.75 -2.59
N GLY A 11 38.09 0.58 -1.80
CA GLY A 11 37.51 1.59 -0.93
C GLY A 11 36.50 2.50 -1.63
N SER A 12 36.19 2.31 -2.91
CA SER A 12 35.11 3.01 -3.60
C SER A 12 33.75 2.40 -3.29
N SER A 13 32.68 3.20 -3.45
CA SER A 13 31.31 2.76 -3.22
C SER A 13 30.38 3.30 -4.31
N GLU A 14 29.51 2.44 -4.83
CA GLU A 14 28.50 2.78 -5.82
C GLU A 14 27.10 2.55 -5.28
N THR A 15 26.19 3.48 -5.56
CA THR A 15 24.80 3.38 -5.11
C THR A 15 23.85 3.41 -6.30
N PHE A 16 23.04 2.37 -6.42
CA PHE A 16 22.05 2.20 -7.47
C PHE A 16 20.64 2.23 -6.91
N GLY A 17 19.70 2.72 -7.72
CA GLY A 17 18.28 2.77 -7.39
C GLY A 17 17.83 4.10 -6.79
N LYS A 18 16.55 4.17 -6.42
CA LYS A 18 15.92 5.36 -5.86
C LYS A 18 15.12 4.96 -4.63
N LYS A 19 15.19 5.78 -3.59
CA LYS A 19 14.36 5.62 -2.39
C LYS A 19 12.89 5.50 -2.82
N ALA A 20 12.18 4.52 -2.27
CA ALA A 20 10.75 4.38 -2.50
C ALA A 20 10.02 5.68 -2.15
N GLY A 21 9.08 6.08 -3.01
CA GLY A 21 8.14 7.14 -2.71
C GLY A 21 6.92 6.60 -1.96
N THR A 22 5.91 7.44 -1.79
CA THR A 22 4.62 7.02 -1.20
C THR A 22 3.63 6.48 -2.24
N GLY A 23 4.05 6.33 -3.50
CA GLY A 23 3.17 5.92 -4.59
C GLY A 23 2.16 6.97 -5.07
N GLY A 24 2.29 8.24 -4.63
CA GLY A 24 1.41 9.32 -5.07
C GLY A 24 1.81 9.91 -6.44
N GLY A 25 0.85 10.02 -7.37
CA GLY A 25 1.04 10.59 -8.71
C GLY A 25 1.12 9.55 -9.84
N ASP A 26 1.80 9.88 -10.94
CA ASP A 26 1.88 9.07 -12.17
C ASP A 26 2.75 7.81 -12.07
N ASP A 27 3.52 7.65 -10.99
CA ASP A 27 4.44 6.52 -10.82
C ASP A 27 3.84 5.41 -9.95
N ARG A 28 3.13 4.49 -10.59
CA ARG A 28 2.60 3.28 -9.96
C ARG A 28 3.70 2.36 -9.39
N MET A 29 4.95 2.51 -9.83
CA MET A 29 6.10 1.75 -9.33
C MET A 29 6.79 2.43 -8.15
N ALA A 30 6.32 3.61 -7.72
CA ALA A 30 6.86 4.29 -6.55
C ALA A 30 6.47 3.62 -5.22
N PHE A 31 5.55 2.64 -5.22
CA PHE A 31 5.27 1.82 -4.04
C PHE A 31 6.50 0.97 -3.68
N PRO A 32 6.97 1.01 -2.41
CA PRO A 32 7.98 0.08 -1.94
C PRO A 32 7.45 -1.35 -1.96
N HIS A 33 8.26 -2.29 -2.44
CA HIS A 33 7.93 -3.72 -2.41
C HIS A 33 7.72 -4.22 -0.97
N GLU A 34 8.34 -3.55 0.00
CA GLU A 34 8.28 -3.81 1.43
C GLU A 34 6.84 -3.77 1.95
N TRP A 35 5.97 -2.90 1.40
CA TRP A 35 4.57 -2.83 1.83
C TRP A 35 3.76 -4.04 1.36
N HIS A 36 4.00 -4.50 0.13
CA HIS A 36 3.38 -5.74 -0.36
C HIS A 36 3.89 -6.95 0.42
N ARG A 37 5.19 -6.99 0.73
CA ARG A 37 5.78 -8.03 1.57
C ARG A 37 5.12 -8.05 2.97
N ALA A 38 5.00 -6.91 3.62
CA ALA A 38 4.37 -6.79 4.93
C ALA A 38 2.90 -7.27 4.94
N GLN A 39 2.15 -6.98 3.88
CA GLN A 39 0.77 -7.45 3.74
C GLN A 39 0.68 -8.99 3.63
N ILE A 40 1.63 -9.62 2.94
CA ILE A 40 1.70 -11.08 2.81
C ILE A 40 2.17 -11.71 4.13
N GLU A 41 3.15 -11.11 4.81
CA GLU A 41 3.63 -11.53 6.13
C GLU A 41 2.49 -11.51 7.16
N ASP A 42 1.67 -10.45 7.21
CA ASP A 42 0.50 -10.38 8.09
C ASP A 42 -0.52 -11.47 7.78
N PHE A 43 -0.76 -11.77 6.51
CA PHE A 43 -1.68 -12.85 6.11
C PHE A 43 -1.19 -14.23 6.57
N ILE A 44 0.10 -14.52 6.39
CA ILE A 44 0.69 -15.79 6.83
C ILE A 44 0.60 -15.90 8.35
N ASP A 45 0.98 -14.86 9.08
CA ASP A 45 0.92 -14.83 10.55
C ASP A 45 -0.54 -14.98 11.05
N ALA A 46 -1.51 -14.36 10.37
CA ALA A 46 -2.92 -14.49 10.71
C ALA A 46 -3.42 -15.93 10.63
N VAL A 47 -3.06 -16.63 9.55
CA VAL A 47 -3.40 -18.05 9.35
C VAL A 47 -2.71 -18.94 10.39
N GLN A 48 -1.44 -18.69 10.71
CA GLN A 48 -0.69 -19.52 11.65
C GLN A 48 -1.17 -19.39 13.10
N ASN A 49 -1.66 -18.21 13.48
CA ASN A 49 -2.08 -17.90 14.85
C ASN A 49 -3.61 -17.90 15.05
N ASP A 50 -4.39 -18.35 14.06
CA ASP A 50 -5.86 -18.35 14.09
C ASP A 50 -6.44 -16.98 14.51
N ARG A 51 -5.93 -15.92 13.90
CA ARG A 51 -6.38 -14.54 14.11
C ARG A 51 -6.86 -13.92 12.80
N GLU A 52 -7.61 -12.83 12.90
CA GLU A 52 -7.96 -12.02 11.74
C GLU A 52 -6.71 -11.26 11.23
N PRO A 53 -6.52 -11.16 9.89
CA PRO A 53 -5.51 -10.26 9.32
C PRO A 53 -5.92 -8.80 9.51
N ILE A 54 -4.95 -7.89 9.40
CA ILE A 54 -5.18 -6.43 9.54
C ILE A 54 -6.20 -5.93 8.51
N SER A 55 -6.17 -6.50 7.30
CA SER A 55 -7.16 -6.25 6.25
C SER A 55 -7.94 -7.53 5.95
N ASN A 56 -9.25 -7.49 6.20
CA ASN A 56 -10.17 -8.59 5.93
C ASN A 56 -11.35 -8.12 5.06
N GLY A 57 -12.25 -9.05 4.72
CA GLY A 57 -13.40 -8.73 3.86
C GLY A 57 -14.30 -7.63 4.43
N ARG A 58 -14.45 -7.55 5.76
CA ARG A 58 -15.27 -6.51 6.41
C ARG A 58 -14.60 -5.14 6.38
N SER A 59 -13.30 -5.06 6.69
CA SER A 59 -12.57 -3.79 6.63
C SER A 59 -12.47 -3.26 5.20
N ALA A 60 -12.37 -4.14 4.19
CA ALA A 60 -12.36 -3.76 2.78
C ALA A 60 -13.66 -3.05 2.34
N MET A 61 -14.82 -3.45 2.90
CA MET A 61 -16.10 -2.82 2.56
C MET A 61 -16.17 -1.34 2.91
N LEU A 62 -15.43 -0.88 3.93
CA LEU A 62 -15.40 0.54 4.31
C LEU A 62 -14.88 1.42 3.16
N VAL A 63 -13.88 0.93 2.40
CA VAL A 63 -13.36 1.62 1.22
C VAL A 63 -14.39 1.61 0.10
N HIS A 64 -15.09 0.50 -0.11
CA HIS A 64 -16.17 0.44 -1.11
C HIS A 64 -17.32 1.41 -0.79
N TYR A 65 -17.75 1.50 0.46
CA TYR A 65 -18.79 2.45 0.86
C TYR A 65 -18.36 3.91 0.67
N LEU A 66 -17.08 4.21 0.90
CA LEU A 66 -16.53 5.53 0.61
C LEU A 66 -16.54 5.83 -0.90
N ILE A 67 -16.09 4.88 -1.72
CA ILE A 67 -16.10 5.02 -3.19
C ILE A 67 -17.53 5.24 -3.69
N ASP A 68 -18.49 4.44 -3.22
CA ASP A 68 -19.90 4.59 -3.59
C ASP A 68 -20.45 5.97 -3.23
N ALA A 69 -20.12 6.49 -2.04
CA ALA A 69 -20.53 7.82 -1.61
C ALA A 69 -19.90 8.93 -2.47
N LEU A 70 -18.63 8.79 -2.85
CA LEU A 70 -17.94 9.73 -3.75
C LEU A 70 -18.59 9.72 -5.14
N LEU A 71 -18.89 8.54 -5.69
CA LEU A 71 -19.55 8.41 -6.99
C LEU A 71 -20.97 9.02 -6.96
N ALA A 72 -21.73 8.79 -5.89
CA ALA A 72 -23.04 9.40 -5.72
C ALA A 72 -22.96 10.93 -5.58
N SER A 73 -22.01 11.43 -4.80
CA SER A 73 -21.78 12.87 -4.63
C SER A 73 -21.41 13.55 -5.95
N ALA A 74 -20.53 12.93 -6.75
CA ALA A 74 -20.12 13.46 -8.05
C ALA A 74 -21.29 13.49 -9.06
N ARG A 75 -22.18 12.50 -9.03
CA ARG A 75 -23.36 12.45 -9.90
C ARG A 75 -24.41 13.48 -9.51
N ASP A 76 -24.69 13.62 -8.22
CA ASP A 76 -25.85 14.37 -7.73
C ASP A 76 -25.49 15.81 -7.29
N GLY A 77 -24.20 16.14 -7.20
CA GLY A 77 -23.71 17.47 -6.84
C GLY A 77 -23.94 17.85 -5.37
N VAL A 78 -24.17 16.87 -4.50
CA VAL A 78 -24.49 17.07 -3.08
C VAL A 78 -23.57 16.27 -2.18
N LEU A 79 -23.46 16.69 -0.91
CA LEU A 79 -22.76 15.91 0.10
C LEU A 79 -23.52 14.61 0.40
N VAL A 80 -22.84 13.47 0.32
CA VAL A 80 -23.41 12.14 0.57
C VAL A 80 -22.74 11.53 1.79
N LYS A 81 -23.54 11.02 2.74
CA LYS A 81 -23.05 10.32 3.93
C LYS A 81 -22.51 8.94 3.53
N VAL A 82 -21.32 8.60 4.01
CA VAL A 82 -20.72 7.27 3.85
C VAL A 82 -21.53 6.25 4.67
N LYS A 83 -21.83 5.10 4.07
CA LYS A 83 -22.52 4.00 4.75
C LYS A 83 -21.55 3.28 5.71
N HIS A 84 -22.07 2.77 6.81
CA HIS A 84 -21.34 1.98 7.81
C HIS A 84 -21.99 0.60 7.93
#